data_AF-A0A229WIU9-F1
#
_entry.id   AF-A0A229WIU9-F1
#
_cell.length_a   1.000
_cell.length_b   1.000
_cell.length_c   1.000
_cell.angle_alpha   90.00
_cell.angle_beta   90.00
_cell.angle_gamma   90.00
#
_symmetry.space_group_name_H-M   'P 1'
#
loop_
_entity.id
_entity.type
_entity.pdbx_description
1 polymer ?
#
loop_
_entity_poly.entity_id
_entity_poly.type
_entity_poly.pdbx_seq_one_letter_code
_entity_poly.pdbx_strand_id
1 'polypeptide(L)'
;MSTPPITDEISIRLAHQDDIPQLNIIETSAAQLFRRVHLAWIADSPPLDPATLRSMIAQKNVWAAVTSNNTAVGFIAVQDLDGMLYIAEMDVHADWQRRGIARMMLEEVEGQARDRGYEYVSLTTYRDLEFNGRFYARMGFEEVDVDVAGEGHARELEEQARGGHARDRRCVMRKRV
;
A
#
# COMPACT_ATOMS: atom_id res chain seq x y z
N MET A 1 -40.63 4.51 -2.73
CA MET A 1 -39.57 4.89 -3.68
C MET A 1 -38.27 4.75 -2.94
N SER A 2 -37.54 3.66 -3.16
CA SER A 2 -36.25 3.45 -2.50
C SER A 2 -35.22 4.29 -3.23
N THR A 3 -34.62 5.26 -2.53
CA THR A 3 -33.41 5.93 -2.96
C THR A 3 -32.39 4.84 -3.30
N PRO A 4 -31.79 4.82 -4.51
CA PRO A 4 -30.69 3.90 -4.78
C PRO A 4 -29.59 4.16 -3.74
N PRO A 5 -28.85 3.14 -3.28
CA PRO A 5 -27.69 3.38 -2.45
C PRO A 5 -26.76 4.27 -3.26
N ILE A 6 -26.42 5.44 -2.73
CA ILE A 6 -25.31 6.23 -3.25
C ILE A 6 -24.11 5.30 -3.08
N THR A 7 -23.70 4.62 -4.16
CA THR A 7 -22.35 4.08 -4.23
C THR A 7 -21.47 5.30 -4.18
N ASP A 8 -20.88 5.59 -3.02
CA ASP A 8 -19.92 6.69 -2.89
C ASP A 8 -18.89 6.53 -4.01
N GLU A 9 -18.92 7.46 -4.96
CA GLU A 9 -18.00 7.46 -6.07
C GLU A 9 -16.61 7.67 -5.52
N ILE A 10 -15.71 6.74 -5.83
CA ILE A 10 -14.31 6.80 -5.41
C ILE A 10 -13.49 7.33 -6.57
N SER A 11 -12.68 8.34 -6.30
CA SER A 11 -11.67 8.85 -7.23
C SER A 11 -10.28 8.75 -6.60
N ILE A 12 -9.26 8.63 -7.44
CA ILE A 12 -7.86 8.62 -7.00
C ILE A 12 -7.26 9.99 -7.36
N ARG A 13 -6.57 10.61 -6.41
CA ARG A 13 -5.85 11.87 -6.61
C ARG A 13 -4.53 11.86 -5.85
N LEU A 14 -3.59 12.72 -6.25
CA LEU A 14 -2.41 12.99 -5.41
C LEU A 14 -2.87 13.46 -4.02
N ALA A 15 -2.20 12.95 -2.99
CA ALA A 15 -2.44 13.38 -1.62
C ALA A 15 -1.87 14.80 -1.40
N HIS A 16 -2.53 15.54 -0.53
CA HIS A 16 -2.11 16.84 -0.02
C HIS A 16 -1.61 16.69 1.43
N GLN A 17 -0.82 17.65 1.92
CA GLN A 17 -0.32 17.60 3.30
C GLN A 17 -1.46 17.57 4.34
N ASP A 18 -2.59 18.18 4.02
CA ASP A 18 -3.78 18.19 4.89
C ASP A 18 -4.46 16.82 4.97
N ASP A 19 -4.17 15.88 4.07
CA ASP A 19 -4.69 14.52 4.14
C ASP A 19 -3.98 13.69 5.22
N ILE A 20 -2.77 14.07 5.65
CA ILE A 20 -1.90 13.23 6.51
C ILE A 20 -2.60 12.73 7.79
N PRO A 21 -3.32 13.56 8.57
CA PRO A 21 -4.04 13.07 9.74
C PRO A 21 -5.03 11.95 9.39
N GLN A 22 -5.72 12.07 8.25
CA GLN A 22 -6.66 11.06 7.77
C GLN A 22 -5.93 9.82 7.24
N LEU A 23 -4.76 9.96 6.60
CA LEU A 23 -3.94 8.82 6.15
C LEU A 23 -3.50 7.96 7.33
N ASN A 24 -3.02 8.57 8.42
CA ASN A 24 -2.64 7.81 9.62
C ASN A 24 -3.84 7.11 10.29
N ILE A 25 -5.05 7.71 10.24
CA ILE A 25 -6.28 7.05 10.70
C ILE A 25 -6.61 5.83 9.82
N ILE A 26 -6.47 5.96 8.50
CA ILE A 26 -6.68 4.88 7.54
C ILE A 26 -5.74 3.70 7.83
N GLU A 27 -4.45 3.97 7.98
CA GLU A 27 -3.43 2.96 8.29
C GLU A 27 -3.72 2.25 9.61
N THR A 28 -4.00 3.01 10.68
CA THR A 28 -4.36 2.45 11.99
C THR A 28 -5.62 1.56 11.91
N SER A 29 -6.60 1.95 11.09
CA SER A 29 -7.83 1.22 10.85
C SER A 29 -7.59 -0.07 10.05
N ALA A 30 -6.78 -0.01 9.00
CA ALA A 30 -6.42 -1.14 8.15
C ALA A 30 -5.58 -2.18 8.92
N ALA A 31 -4.63 -1.72 9.73
CA ALA A 31 -3.76 -2.58 10.54
C ALA A 31 -4.54 -3.49 11.51
N GLN A 32 -5.78 -3.14 11.89
CA GLN A 32 -6.64 -3.99 12.73
C GLN A 32 -6.90 -5.39 12.14
N LEU A 33 -6.74 -5.57 10.82
CA LEU A 33 -6.80 -6.90 10.20
C LEU A 33 -5.76 -7.86 10.78
N PHE A 34 -4.58 -7.38 11.16
CA PHE A 34 -3.50 -8.21 11.69
C PHE A 34 -3.82 -8.84 13.06
N ARG A 35 -4.78 -8.28 13.81
CA ARG A 35 -5.28 -8.91 15.04
C ARG A 35 -5.93 -10.26 14.80
N ARG A 36 -6.40 -10.53 13.58
CA ARG A 36 -7.03 -11.80 13.20
C ARG A 36 -6.02 -12.91 12.86
N VAL A 37 -4.73 -12.60 12.77
CA VAL A 37 -3.70 -13.51 12.23
C VAL A 37 -2.43 -13.62 13.09
N HIS A 38 -2.58 -13.60 14.42
CA HIS A 38 -1.47 -13.68 15.40
C HIS A 38 -0.36 -12.64 15.20
N LEU A 39 -0.70 -11.49 14.60
CA LEU A 39 0.21 -10.37 14.35
C LEU A 39 -0.35 -9.08 14.96
N ALA A 40 -1.06 -9.18 16.09
CA ALA A 40 -1.74 -8.05 16.73
C ALA A 40 -0.81 -6.88 17.05
N TRP A 41 0.47 -7.14 17.31
CA TRP A 41 1.50 -6.14 17.57
C TRP A 41 1.70 -5.16 16.39
N ILE A 42 1.41 -5.56 15.15
CA ILE A 42 1.42 -4.67 13.99
C ILE A 42 0.30 -3.64 14.13
N ALA A 43 -0.89 -4.08 14.58
CA ALA A 43 -2.01 -3.18 14.84
C ALA A 43 -1.81 -2.26 16.06
N ASP A 44 -0.81 -2.56 16.89
CA ASP A 44 -0.40 -1.74 18.04
C ASP A 44 0.80 -0.83 17.70
N SER A 45 1.39 -0.99 16.51
CA SER A 45 2.50 -0.16 16.05
C SER A 45 2.01 1.21 15.61
N PRO A 46 2.82 2.27 15.79
CA PRO A 46 2.45 3.59 15.29
C PRO A 46 2.35 3.56 13.76
N PRO A 47 1.43 4.36 13.17
CA PRO A 47 1.38 4.50 11.73
C PRO A 47 2.63 5.22 11.20
N LEU A 48 2.79 5.30 9.87
CA LEU A 48 3.87 6.05 9.22
C LEU A 48 4.03 7.44 9.83
N ASP A 49 5.29 7.81 10.11
CA ASP A 49 5.62 9.13 10.63
C ASP A 49 5.08 10.23 9.70
N PRO A 50 4.29 11.19 10.20
CA PRO A 50 3.83 12.34 9.43
C PRO A 50 4.92 13.08 8.67
N ALA A 51 6.17 13.11 9.17
CA ALA A 51 7.28 13.73 8.45
C ALA A 51 7.67 12.94 7.17
N THR A 52 7.66 11.61 7.24
CA THR A 52 7.87 10.73 6.09
C THR A 52 6.77 10.94 5.05
N LEU A 53 5.51 10.93 5.46
CA LEU A 53 4.38 11.20 4.55
C LEU A 53 4.48 12.59 3.90
N ARG A 54 4.84 13.64 4.65
CA ARG A 54 5.09 14.98 4.08
C ARG A 54 6.16 14.95 3.00
N SER A 55 7.26 14.24 3.22
CA SER A 55 8.35 14.11 2.25
C SER A 55 7.90 13.39 0.98
N MET A 56 7.18 12.28 1.12
CA MET A 56 6.64 11.51 -0.01
C MET A 56 5.59 12.32 -0.80
N ILE A 57 4.71 13.07 -0.11
CA ILE A 57 3.73 13.96 -0.72
C ILE A 57 4.42 15.06 -1.54
N ALA A 58 5.48 15.67 -0.99
CA ALA A 58 6.25 16.69 -1.71
C ALA A 58 6.89 16.15 -3.00
N GLN A 59 7.23 14.85 -3.03
CA GLN A 59 7.76 14.15 -4.20
C GLN A 59 6.67 13.62 -5.16
N LYS A 60 5.38 13.91 -4.88
CA LYS A 60 4.22 13.37 -5.62
C LYS A 60 4.21 11.84 -5.66
N ASN A 61 4.53 11.23 -4.53
CA ASN A 61 4.62 9.78 -4.37
C ASN A 61 3.51 9.19 -3.49
N VAL A 62 2.46 9.95 -3.21
CA VAL A 62 1.31 9.47 -2.43
C VAL A 62 0.03 9.82 -3.16
N TRP A 63 -0.84 8.84 -3.34
CA TRP A 63 -2.20 9.03 -3.85
C TRP A 63 -3.21 8.62 -2.79
N ALA A 64 -4.28 9.38 -2.68
CA ALA A 64 -5.42 9.09 -1.83
C ALA A 64 -6.61 8.66 -2.68
N ALA A 65 -7.28 7.60 -2.25
CA ALA A 65 -8.62 7.27 -2.69
C ALA A 65 -9.62 8.10 -1.87
N VAL A 66 -10.42 8.91 -2.56
CA VAL A 66 -11.35 9.85 -1.93
C VAL A 66 -12.77 9.66 -2.42
N THR A 67 -13.71 9.87 -1.52
CA THR A 67 -15.15 9.92 -1.80
C THR A 67 -15.53 11.23 -2.53
N SER A 68 -16.77 11.33 -3.00
CA SER A 68 -17.32 12.53 -3.65
C SER A 68 -17.29 13.80 -2.79
N ASN A 69 -17.29 13.67 -1.45
CA ASN A 69 -17.09 14.79 -0.52
C ASN A 69 -15.61 15.03 -0.15
N ASN A 70 -14.68 14.47 -0.93
CA ASN A 70 -13.22 14.62 -0.78
C ASN A 70 -12.65 14.06 0.52
N THR A 71 -13.31 13.10 1.16
CA THR A 71 -12.79 12.39 2.34
C THR A 71 -11.90 11.23 1.90
N ALA A 72 -10.66 11.18 2.38
CA ALA A 72 -9.77 10.05 2.13
C ALA A 72 -10.25 8.79 2.86
N VAL A 73 -10.28 7.68 2.12
CA VAL A 73 -10.72 6.34 2.59
C VAL A 73 -9.70 5.24 2.30
N GLY A 74 -8.67 5.55 1.51
CA GLY A 74 -7.51 4.71 1.27
C GLY A 74 -6.34 5.55 0.77
N PHE A 75 -5.12 5.03 0.86
CA PHE A 75 -3.97 5.64 0.21
C PHE A 75 -2.94 4.59 -0.21
N ILE A 76 -2.06 5.02 -1.13
CA ILE A 76 -0.90 4.26 -1.57
C ILE A 76 0.30 5.20 -1.64
N ALA A 77 1.41 4.78 -1.03
CA ALA A 77 2.67 5.51 -1.01
C ALA A 77 3.76 4.69 -1.71
N VAL A 78 4.55 5.36 -2.54
CA VAL A 78 5.60 4.72 -3.35
C VAL A 78 6.95 5.41 -3.20
N GLN A 79 8.01 4.76 -3.64
CA GLN A 79 9.34 5.35 -3.81
C GLN A 79 10.13 4.58 -4.87
N ASP A 80 11.23 5.14 -5.33
CA ASP A 80 12.20 4.37 -6.12
C ASP A 80 12.93 3.37 -5.22
N LEU A 81 13.02 2.11 -5.68
CA LEU A 81 13.85 1.10 -5.04
C LEU A 81 14.33 0.09 -6.09
N ASP A 82 15.64 -0.08 -6.21
CA ASP A 82 16.28 -0.99 -7.16
C ASP A 82 15.77 -0.82 -8.62
N GLY A 83 15.52 0.42 -9.03
CA GLY A 83 15.04 0.75 -10.38
C GLY A 83 13.58 0.36 -10.64
N MET A 84 12.81 0.07 -9.59
CA MET A 84 11.38 -0.24 -9.64
C MET A 84 10.59 0.79 -8.84
N LEU A 85 9.32 0.99 -9.20
CA LEU A 85 8.42 1.80 -8.38
C LEU A 85 7.92 0.93 -7.22
N TYR A 86 8.54 1.09 -6.05
CA TYR A 86 8.25 0.31 -4.86
C TYR A 86 7.08 0.88 -4.08
N ILE A 87 6.07 0.06 -3.79
CA ILE A 87 4.95 0.38 -2.91
C ILE A 87 5.44 0.21 -1.46
N ALA A 88 5.62 1.33 -0.78
CA ALA A 88 6.05 1.38 0.60
C ALA A 88 4.90 1.17 1.58
N GLU A 89 3.71 1.68 1.25
CA GLU A 89 2.51 1.50 2.06
C GLU A 89 1.24 1.49 1.17
N MET A 90 0.27 0.67 1.53
CA MET A 90 -1.06 0.71 0.89
C MET A 90 -2.14 0.25 1.85
N ASP A 91 -3.05 1.17 2.20
CA ASP A 91 -4.12 0.92 3.14
C ASP A 91 -5.48 1.38 2.63
N VAL A 92 -6.51 0.64 3.05
CA VAL A 92 -7.92 1.03 2.88
C VAL A 92 -8.60 0.92 4.23
N HIS A 93 -9.28 1.98 4.64
CA HIS A 93 -10.00 2.05 5.90
C HIS A 93 -10.97 0.86 6.03
N ALA A 94 -11.08 0.25 7.20
CA ALA A 94 -11.81 -1.00 7.40
C ALA A 94 -13.25 -0.99 6.84
N ASP A 95 -13.98 0.10 7.03
CA ASP A 95 -15.38 0.28 6.54
C ASP A 95 -15.50 0.37 5.00
N TRP A 96 -14.38 0.61 4.32
CA TRP A 96 -14.28 0.81 2.88
C TRP A 96 -13.61 -0.34 2.14
N GLN A 97 -13.12 -1.35 2.87
CA GLN A 97 -12.53 -2.55 2.28
C GLN A 97 -13.55 -3.39 1.51
N ARG A 98 -13.04 -4.27 0.64
CA ARG A 98 -13.84 -5.17 -0.23
C ARG A 98 -14.74 -4.45 -1.24
N ARG A 99 -14.45 -3.18 -1.55
CA ARG A 99 -15.14 -2.36 -2.57
C ARG A 99 -14.30 -2.10 -3.83
N GLY A 100 -13.16 -2.78 -3.97
CA GLY A 100 -12.26 -2.62 -5.12
C GLY A 100 -11.27 -1.44 -5.03
N ILE A 101 -11.29 -0.67 -3.95
CA ILE A 101 -10.45 0.55 -3.79
C ILE A 101 -8.95 0.25 -3.90
N ALA A 102 -8.45 -0.81 -3.25
CA ALA A 102 -7.04 -1.20 -3.35
C ALA A 102 -6.63 -1.52 -4.80
N ARG A 103 -7.52 -2.11 -5.60
CA ARG A 103 -7.26 -2.34 -7.02
C ARG A 103 -7.17 -1.02 -7.79
N MET A 104 -8.07 -0.08 -7.54
CA MET A 104 -8.04 1.23 -8.20
C MET A 104 -6.75 1.99 -7.89
N MET A 105 -6.27 1.94 -6.64
CA MET A 105 -5.00 2.55 -6.25
C MET A 105 -3.80 1.87 -6.91
N LEU A 106 -3.80 0.54 -7.04
CA LEU A 106 -2.76 -0.19 -7.78
C LEU A 106 -2.76 0.18 -9.27
N GLU A 107 -3.92 0.23 -9.92
CA GLU A 107 -4.04 0.61 -11.33
C GLU A 107 -3.50 2.03 -11.58
N GLU A 108 -3.77 2.98 -10.67
CA GLU A 108 -3.18 4.32 -10.71
C GLU A 108 -1.65 4.26 -10.61
N VAL A 109 -1.09 3.56 -9.60
CA VAL A 109 0.37 3.45 -9.43
C VAL A 109 1.04 2.73 -10.60
N GLU A 110 0.41 1.73 -11.20
CA GLU A 110 0.90 1.07 -12.41
C GLU A 110 0.91 2.03 -13.61
N GLY A 111 -0.09 2.90 -13.74
CA GLY A 111 -0.09 3.99 -14.71
C GLY A 111 1.08 4.95 -14.50
N GLN A 112 1.27 5.39 -13.26
CA GLN A 112 2.34 6.31 -12.87
C GLN A 112 3.73 5.70 -13.06
N ALA A 113 3.88 4.40 -12.86
CA ALA A 113 5.11 3.67 -13.13
C ALA A 113 5.48 3.76 -14.62
N ARG A 114 4.54 3.49 -15.53
CA ARG A 114 4.76 3.62 -16.99
C ARG A 114 5.12 5.05 -17.39
N ASP A 115 4.35 6.02 -16.90
CA ASP A 115 4.55 7.44 -17.25
C ASP A 115 5.92 7.96 -16.79
N ARG A 116 6.46 7.39 -15.70
CA ARG A 116 7.78 7.71 -15.16
C ARG A 116 8.91 6.83 -15.73
N GLY A 117 8.60 5.87 -16.60
CA GLY A 117 9.57 5.01 -17.28
C GLY A 117 10.04 3.80 -16.47
N TYR A 118 9.35 3.43 -15.39
CA TYR A 118 9.60 2.19 -14.67
C TYR A 118 9.06 0.99 -15.44
N GLU A 119 9.81 -0.11 -15.47
CA GLU A 119 9.37 -1.38 -16.08
C GLU A 119 8.56 -2.24 -15.10
N TYR A 120 8.78 -2.06 -13.79
CA TYR A 120 8.10 -2.83 -12.74
C TYR A 120 7.62 -1.95 -11.59
N VAL A 121 6.52 -2.40 -10.98
CA VAL A 121 6.10 -2.03 -9.64
C VAL A 121 6.45 -3.18 -8.70
N SER A 122 6.98 -2.88 -7.52
CA SER A 122 7.40 -3.89 -6.53
C SER A 122 6.87 -3.58 -5.14
N LEU A 123 6.93 -4.56 -4.25
CA LEU A 123 6.58 -4.43 -2.83
C LEU A 123 7.19 -5.57 -2.01
N THR A 124 7.24 -5.40 -0.69
CA THR A 124 7.48 -6.49 0.25
C THR A 124 6.23 -6.77 1.06
N THR A 125 5.93 -8.05 1.32
CA THR A 125 4.66 -8.39 1.99
C THR A 125 4.69 -9.75 2.66
N TYR A 126 3.62 -10.08 3.39
CA TYR A 126 3.41 -11.43 3.91
C TYR A 126 2.92 -12.37 2.81
N ARG A 127 3.66 -13.46 2.57
CA ARG A 127 3.40 -14.43 1.49
C ARG A 127 2.01 -15.06 1.58
N ASP A 128 1.63 -15.52 2.77
CA ASP A 128 0.49 -16.44 2.93
C ASP A 128 -0.83 -15.79 3.32
N LEU A 129 -0.85 -14.48 3.61
CA LEU A 129 -2.07 -13.82 4.09
C LEU A 129 -2.99 -13.42 2.92
N GLU A 130 -4.30 -13.63 3.11
CA GLU A 130 -5.32 -13.36 2.08
C GLU A 130 -5.36 -11.90 1.63
N PHE A 131 -5.09 -10.98 2.54
CA PHE A 131 -5.09 -9.54 2.30
C PHE A 131 -3.71 -8.98 1.90
N ASN A 132 -2.66 -9.83 1.85
CA ASN A 132 -1.30 -9.47 1.41
C ASN A 132 -0.92 -10.28 0.16
N GLY A 133 0.02 -11.23 0.26
CA GLY A 133 0.61 -11.93 -0.89
C GLY A 133 -0.43 -12.55 -1.83
N ARG A 134 -1.50 -13.15 -1.28
CA ARG A 134 -2.59 -13.70 -2.09
C ARG A 134 -3.41 -12.63 -2.82
N PHE A 135 -3.58 -11.45 -2.21
CA PHE A 135 -4.21 -10.31 -2.88
C PHE A 135 -3.35 -9.83 -4.06
N TYR A 136 -2.05 -9.61 -3.85
CA TYR A 136 -1.14 -9.17 -4.90
C TYR A 136 -0.99 -10.20 -6.03
N ALA A 137 -0.93 -11.49 -5.70
CA ALA A 137 -0.93 -12.57 -6.69
C ALA A 137 -2.15 -12.51 -7.61
N ARG A 138 -3.35 -12.26 -7.05
CA ARG A 138 -4.58 -12.07 -7.85
C ARG A 138 -4.52 -10.82 -8.73
N MET A 139 -3.73 -9.81 -8.37
CA MET A 139 -3.53 -8.58 -9.16
C MET A 139 -2.42 -8.72 -10.21
N GLY A 140 -1.79 -9.90 -10.31
CA GLY A 140 -0.76 -10.21 -11.30
C GLY A 140 0.67 -9.96 -10.83
N PHE A 141 0.89 -9.71 -9.54
CA PHE A 141 2.23 -9.69 -8.97
C PHE A 141 2.76 -11.12 -8.80
N GLU A 142 4.03 -11.32 -9.10
CA GLU A 142 4.74 -12.57 -8.90
C GLU A 142 5.76 -12.42 -7.76
N GLU A 143 5.91 -13.47 -6.95
CA GLU A 143 7.01 -13.55 -5.99
C GLU A 143 8.32 -13.77 -6.75
N VAL A 144 9.36 -13.03 -6.36
CA VAL A 144 10.70 -13.12 -6.95
C VAL A 144 11.74 -13.34 -5.88
N ASP A 145 12.86 -13.93 -6.28
CA ASP A 145 14.04 -14.00 -5.43
C ASP A 145 14.51 -12.58 -5.09
N VAL A 146 14.91 -12.38 -3.85
CA VAL A 146 15.43 -11.09 -3.38
C VAL A 146 16.70 -10.69 -4.13
N ASP A 147 17.52 -11.66 -4.54
CA ASP A 147 18.73 -11.41 -5.34
C ASP A 147 18.38 -10.92 -6.76
N VAL A 148 17.19 -11.27 -7.26
CA VAL A 148 16.66 -10.77 -8.54
C VAL A 148 16.03 -9.38 -8.36
N ALA A 149 15.48 -9.08 -7.19
CA ALA A 149 14.89 -7.79 -6.89
C ALA A 149 15.95 -6.70 -6.64
N GLY A 150 17.01 -7.01 -5.89
CA GLY A 150 18.12 -6.09 -5.62
C GLY A 150 18.42 -5.90 -4.13
N GLU A 151 19.54 -5.23 -3.87
CA GLU A 151 20.06 -5.01 -2.51
C GLU A 151 19.14 -4.13 -1.66
N GLY A 152 18.41 -3.20 -2.26
CA GLY A 152 17.43 -2.37 -1.56
C GLY A 152 16.29 -3.20 -0.96
N HIS A 153 15.72 -4.11 -1.75
CA HIS A 153 14.70 -5.05 -1.26
C HIS A 153 15.26 -6.02 -0.22
N ALA A 154 16.52 -6.45 -0.35
CA ALA A 154 17.17 -7.27 0.68
C ALA A 154 17.24 -6.52 2.01
N ARG A 155 17.68 -5.25 1.98
CA ARG A 155 17.75 -4.39 3.17
C ARG A 155 16.38 -4.17 3.80
N GLU A 156 15.35 -3.91 2.99
CA GLU A 156 13.97 -3.75 3.45
C GLU A 156 13.49 -4.98 4.23
N LEU A 157 13.71 -6.19 3.69
CA LEU A 157 13.33 -7.43 4.38
C LEU A 157 14.13 -7.67 5.67
N GLU A 158 15.39 -7.25 5.71
CA GLU A 158 16.19 -7.30 6.94
C GLU A 158 15.73 -6.28 7.99
N GLU A 159 15.39 -5.06 7.59
CA GLU A 159 14.85 -4.03 8.48
C GLU A 159 13.53 -4.47 9.08
N GLN A 160 12.64 -5.05 8.27
CA GLN A 160 11.41 -5.68 8.75
C GLN A 160 11.70 -6.84 9.72
N ALA A 161 12.72 -7.66 9.45
CA ALA A 161 13.12 -8.73 10.37
C ALA A 161 13.63 -8.18 11.72
N ARG A 162 14.42 -7.10 11.71
CA ARG A 162 14.83 -6.38 12.94
C ARG A 162 13.63 -5.79 13.68
N GLY A 163 12.59 -5.37 12.96
CA GLY A 163 11.31 -4.93 13.49
C GLY A 163 10.39 -6.03 14.01
N GLY A 164 10.81 -7.30 13.98
CA GLY A 164 10.05 -8.44 14.51
C GLY A 164 9.19 -9.20 13.49
N HIS A 165 9.24 -8.84 12.21
CA HIS A 165 8.60 -9.65 11.16
C HIS A 165 9.40 -10.93 10.90
N ALA A 166 8.74 -12.09 10.91
CA ALA A 166 9.40 -13.35 10.58
C ALA A 166 9.86 -13.37 9.10
N ARG A 167 11.19 -13.43 8.88
CA ARG A 167 11.82 -13.28 7.56
C ARG A 167 11.37 -14.32 6.54
N ASP A 168 11.13 -15.54 6.99
CA ASP A 168 10.66 -16.68 6.20
C ASP A 168 9.21 -16.51 5.74
N ARG A 169 8.42 -15.65 6.39
CA ARG A 169 7.02 -15.35 6.02
C ARG A 169 6.87 -14.12 5.12
N ARG A 170 7.96 -13.38 4.92
CA ARG A 170 8.01 -12.19 4.05
C ARG A 170 8.57 -12.56 2.68
N CYS A 171 8.09 -11.89 1.65
CA CYS A 171 8.59 -12.02 0.28
C CYS A 171 8.64 -10.67 -0.42
N VAL A 172 9.42 -10.61 -1.50
CA VAL A 172 9.33 -9.56 -2.52
C VAL A 172 8.34 -10.02 -3.57
N MET A 173 7.47 -9.12 -4.00
CA MET A 173 6.65 -9.35 -5.19
C MET A 173 6.83 -8.19 -6.17
N ARG A 174 6.78 -8.49 -7.47
CA ARG A 174 6.80 -7.47 -8.53
C ARG A 174 5.79 -7.75 -9.62
N LYS A 175 5.42 -6.72 -10.37
CA LYS A 175 4.57 -6.81 -11.55
C LYS A 175 5.14 -5.91 -12.63
N ARG A 176 5.25 -6.43 -13.85
CA ARG A 176 5.60 -5.62 -15.03
C ARG A 176 4.44 -4.69 -15.37
N VAL A 177 4.73 -3.42 -15.69
CA VAL A 177 3.74 -2.40 -16.02
C VAL A 177 3.71 -2.03 -17.50
#